data_AF-A0AAD7IZU8-F1
#
_entry.id   AF-A0AAD7IZU8-F1
#
_cell.length_a   1.000
_cell.length_b   1.000
_cell.length_c   1.000
_cell.angle_alpha   90.00
_cell.angle_beta   90.00
_cell.angle_gamma   90.00
#
_symmetry.space_group_name_H-M   'P 1'
#
loop_
_entity.id
_entity.type
_entity.pdbx_description
1 polymer ?
#
loop_
_entity_poly.entity_id
_entity_poly.type
_entity_poly.pdbx_seq_one_letter_code
_entity_poly.pdbx_strand_id
1 'polypeptide(L)'
;MYSGSYASSNSISMLPAEPKIFHGRESELADILKHFEQNTPRIAILGAGGMGKTSLAQAVLHHEDVVIKYQGNRLFVACDTTASKVELAGLIGAHLGMKLGQDLTQAVLHRLSEGSPTLLILDNLETAWEPVESRKKIEEFLSLLTDIASLALMITMRGAERPSKVQWTRPFLPPLESLAQEAAHKVFIDIAEDRHPMEEIDQVLSLTDNMPLSINLLAHAVDVEGTTAILSRWQREHTSVISEGYDQRSNLEISILLSLESPRITSTPHSQELLSLLSILPDGLSDVELKQSKFKFAIQDILDCKRALLRTALAYLDDHKRLKALVPIREYMAKFRPPTDKMIRPLFKHFQELLQVYLAGMGKQSAALYVERLNSNYTNISNIIQNGLHPGHPDLADSISCTSHFIRFSAAIGNEVMPLVNKVISLLPHSEDHRAKASFAVWLFSGQRLIPHPEALIAQTLEWLKNLDDPDLEATFYTNLGYYYSGLDIPAALKYCQMGLSLAKSHGNIRGQSTALDRLSWIKWRT
;
A
#
# COMPACT_ATOMS: atom_id res chain seq x y z
N MET A 1 66.87 31.85 -4.57
CA MET A 1 66.48 30.58 -5.23
C MET A 1 65.20 30.10 -4.57
N TYR A 2 64.21 29.85 -5.42
CA TYR A 2 62.79 29.56 -5.20
C TYR A 2 62.32 29.06 -3.83
N SER A 3 61.46 29.86 -3.20
CA SER A 3 60.46 29.47 -2.22
C SER A 3 59.21 28.97 -2.94
N GLY A 4 58.96 27.66 -2.90
CA GLY A 4 57.69 27.06 -3.34
C GLY A 4 56.65 27.15 -2.23
N SER A 5 55.63 27.99 -2.42
CA SER A 5 54.47 28.07 -1.54
C SER A 5 53.55 26.87 -1.80
N TYR A 6 53.47 25.94 -0.86
CA TYR A 6 52.36 25.00 -0.78
C TYR A 6 51.11 25.78 -0.35
N ALA A 7 50.26 26.12 -1.31
CA ALA A 7 48.92 26.60 -1.03
C ALA A 7 48.07 25.38 -0.59
N SER A 8 48.05 25.12 0.72
CA SER A 8 47.09 24.22 1.35
C SER A 8 45.71 24.88 1.32
N SER A 9 44.94 24.67 0.24
CA SER A 9 43.53 25.00 0.22
C SER A 9 42.74 23.94 0.98
N ASN A 10 42.70 24.06 2.30
CA ASN A 10 41.73 23.34 3.13
C ASN A 10 40.34 23.95 2.90
N SER A 11 39.72 23.65 1.77
CA SER A 11 38.27 23.79 1.61
C SER A 11 37.63 22.60 2.32
N ILE A 12 37.00 22.83 3.46
CA ILE A 12 36.16 21.83 4.12
C ILE A 12 35.16 21.33 3.05
N SER A 13 35.27 20.05 2.69
CA SER A 13 34.38 19.42 1.73
C SER A 13 32.95 19.53 2.26
N MET A 14 32.08 20.28 1.57
CA MET A 14 30.64 20.36 1.87
C MET A 14 29.86 19.12 1.39
N LEU A 15 30.56 18.05 1.01
CA LEU A 15 29.91 16.82 0.56
C LEU A 15 29.22 16.12 1.74
N PRO A 16 28.00 15.58 1.54
CA PRO A 16 27.37 14.71 2.52
C PRO A 16 28.20 13.43 2.72
N ALA A 17 28.01 12.79 3.88
CA ALA A 17 28.65 11.50 4.17
C ALA A 17 28.16 10.40 3.23
N GLU A 18 29.00 9.40 3.01
CA GLU A 18 28.63 8.19 2.29
C GLU A 18 27.58 7.40 3.10
N PRO A 19 26.55 6.80 2.43
CA PRO A 19 25.59 5.95 3.11
C PRO A 19 26.29 4.71 3.69
N LYS A 20 26.17 4.52 5.01
CA LYS A 20 26.79 3.37 5.70
C LYS A 20 26.04 2.06 5.51
N ILE A 21 24.71 2.13 5.37
CA ILE A 21 23.83 1.00 5.11
C ILE A 21 23.25 1.23 3.73
N PHE A 22 23.68 0.44 2.75
CA PHE A 22 23.31 0.60 1.35
C PHE A 22 23.21 -0.79 0.68
N HIS A 23 21.99 -1.31 0.58
CA HIS A 23 21.71 -2.62 -0.02
C HIS A 23 20.57 -2.52 -1.04
N GLY A 24 20.64 -3.35 -2.08
CA GLY A 24 19.55 -3.54 -3.04
C GLY A 24 19.40 -2.41 -4.06
N ARG A 25 20.48 -1.65 -4.29
CA ARG A 25 20.58 -0.54 -5.26
C ARG A 25 21.79 -0.67 -6.17
N GLU A 26 22.43 -1.84 -6.18
CA GLU A 26 23.64 -2.12 -6.94
C GLU A 26 23.37 -2.06 -8.44
N SER A 27 22.19 -2.51 -8.90
CA SER A 27 21.77 -2.40 -10.30
C SER A 27 21.62 -0.96 -10.75
N GLU A 28 20.89 -0.14 -10.00
CA GLU A 28 20.63 1.25 -10.32
C GLU A 28 21.92 2.07 -10.25
N LEU A 29 22.79 1.79 -9.28
CA LEU A 29 24.12 2.38 -9.19
C LEU A 29 24.95 2.03 -10.42
N ALA A 30 25.03 0.76 -10.80
CA ALA A 30 25.77 0.32 -11.99
C ALA A 30 25.24 0.98 -13.28
N ASP A 31 23.92 1.09 -13.44
CA ASP A 31 23.32 1.73 -14.60
C ASP A 31 23.57 3.25 -14.64
N ILE A 32 23.62 3.91 -13.48
CA ILE A 32 24.05 5.31 -13.40
C ILE A 32 25.53 5.43 -13.81
N LEU A 33 26.41 4.58 -13.28
CA LEU A 33 27.86 4.65 -13.54
C LEU A 33 28.21 4.42 -15.01
N LYS A 34 27.52 3.50 -15.70
CA LYS A 34 27.66 3.32 -17.16
C LYS A 34 27.45 4.62 -17.95
N HIS A 35 26.54 5.49 -17.51
CA HIS A 35 26.33 6.79 -18.17
C HIS A 35 27.50 7.76 -17.94
N PHE A 36 28.20 7.65 -16.82
CA PHE A 36 29.39 8.45 -16.53
C PHE A 36 30.62 8.02 -17.34
N GLU A 37 30.72 6.75 -17.73
CA GLU A 37 31.80 6.28 -18.61
C GLU A 37 31.69 6.86 -20.02
N GLN A 38 30.47 6.95 -20.55
CA GLN A 38 30.23 7.21 -21.96
C GLN A 38 30.15 8.69 -22.30
N ASN A 39 29.66 9.53 -21.38
CA ASN A 39 29.32 10.93 -21.66
C ASN A 39 29.41 11.83 -20.40
N THR A 40 29.00 13.09 -20.55
CA THR A 40 28.61 13.97 -19.44
C THR A 40 27.11 13.79 -19.18
N PRO A 41 26.70 13.01 -18.16
CA PRO A 41 25.32 12.56 -18.03
C PRO A 41 24.38 13.61 -17.43
N ARG A 42 23.09 13.50 -17.77
CA ARG A 42 21.96 14.26 -17.24
C ARG A 42 20.96 13.25 -16.69
N ILE A 43 20.95 13.03 -15.38
CA ILE A 43 20.23 11.92 -14.73
C ILE A 43 19.19 12.49 -13.77
N ALA A 44 17.99 11.90 -13.80
CA ALA A 44 16.95 12.17 -12.81
C ALA A 44 16.66 10.87 -12.05
N ILE A 45 16.96 10.87 -10.74
CA ILE A 45 16.59 9.81 -9.81
C ILE A 45 15.21 10.17 -9.24
N LEU A 46 14.22 9.39 -9.61
CA LEU A 46 12.80 9.64 -9.33
C LEU A 46 12.25 8.59 -8.38
N GLY A 47 11.06 8.79 -7.83
CA GLY A 47 10.39 7.83 -6.93
C GLY A 47 9.60 8.49 -5.81
N ALA A 48 8.88 7.68 -5.04
CA ALA A 48 8.15 8.16 -3.86
C ALA A 48 9.11 8.76 -2.80
N GLY A 49 8.56 9.52 -1.87
CA GLY A 49 9.32 9.96 -0.68
C GLY A 49 9.87 8.74 0.06
N GLY A 50 11.06 8.83 0.65
CA GLY A 50 11.66 7.74 1.44
C GLY A 50 12.16 6.49 0.67
N MET A 51 12.22 6.53 -0.67
CA MET A 51 12.72 5.41 -1.50
C MET A 51 14.26 5.28 -1.60
N GLY A 52 15.01 6.12 -0.89
CA GLY A 52 16.48 6.10 -0.90
C GLY A 52 17.13 6.85 -2.08
N LYS A 53 16.42 7.78 -2.74
CA LYS A 53 16.92 8.58 -3.87
C LYS A 53 18.20 9.36 -3.51
N THR A 54 18.17 10.05 -2.37
CA THR A 54 19.31 10.82 -1.83
C THR A 54 20.48 9.89 -1.50
N SER A 55 20.23 8.74 -0.87
CA SER A 55 21.26 7.74 -0.58
C SER A 55 21.92 7.22 -1.85
N LEU A 56 21.14 6.93 -2.91
CA LEU A 56 21.70 6.53 -4.21
C LEU A 56 22.56 7.64 -4.85
N ALA A 57 22.10 8.89 -4.78
CA ALA A 57 22.89 10.03 -5.27
C ALA A 57 24.21 10.20 -4.50
N GLN A 58 24.19 9.99 -3.18
CA GLN A 58 25.39 10.01 -2.34
C GLN A 58 26.33 8.83 -2.64
N ALA A 59 25.80 7.63 -2.89
CA ALA A 59 26.62 6.48 -3.29
C ALA A 59 27.34 6.76 -4.62
N VAL A 60 26.65 7.35 -5.61
CA VAL A 60 27.28 7.76 -6.87
C VAL A 60 28.36 8.82 -6.63
N LEU A 61 28.07 9.81 -5.80
CA LEU A 61 28.98 10.91 -5.46
C LEU A 61 30.33 10.40 -4.90
N HIS A 62 30.29 9.32 -4.12
CA HIS A 62 31.46 8.72 -3.46
C HIS A 62 32.09 7.56 -4.23
N HIS A 63 31.47 7.09 -5.32
CA HIS A 63 32.03 6.01 -6.14
C HIS A 63 33.40 6.36 -6.71
N GLU A 64 34.34 5.40 -6.71
CA GLU A 64 35.75 5.62 -7.07
C GLU A 64 35.92 6.27 -8.45
N ASP A 65 35.21 5.77 -9.47
CA ASP A 65 35.28 6.34 -10.83
C ASP A 65 34.82 7.81 -10.90
N VAL A 66 33.80 8.17 -10.12
CA VAL A 66 33.27 9.53 -10.04
C VAL A 66 34.25 10.43 -9.30
N VAL A 67 34.84 9.93 -8.22
CA VAL A 67 35.90 10.61 -7.46
C VAL A 67 37.11 10.88 -8.37
N ILE A 68 37.55 9.90 -9.15
CA ILE A 68 38.69 10.04 -10.06
C ILE A 68 38.38 11.06 -11.17
N LYS A 69 37.20 10.99 -11.77
CA LYS A 69 36.81 11.83 -12.91
C LYS A 69 36.58 13.30 -12.53
N TYR A 70 35.89 13.55 -11.42
CA TYR A 70 35.47 14.91 -11.03
C TYR A 70 36.31 15.51 -9.89
N GLN A 71 37.06 14.69 -9.15
CA GLN A 71 37.95 15.10 -8.06
C GLN A 71 37.24 15.98 -7.02
N GLY A 72 37.72 17.21 -6.80
CA GLY A 72 37.08 18.18 -5.91
C GLY A 72 35.86 18.89 -6.51
N ASN A 73 35.59 18.75 -7.82
CA ASN A 73 34.50 19.44 -8.52
C ASN A 73 33.20 18.63 -8.48
N ARG A 74 32.87 18.14 -7.28
CA ARG A 74 31.61 17.47 -7.00
C ARG A 74 30.81 18.38 -6.09
N LEU A 75 29.60 18.71 -6.48
CA LEU A 75 28.72 19.63 -5.75
C LEU A 75 27.44 18.89 -5.40
N PHE A 76 27.10 18.88 -4.13
CA PHE A 76 25.84 18.36 -3.63
C PHE A 76 25.04 19.51 -3.04
N VAL A 77 23.89 19.80 -3.61
CA VAL A 77 23.06 20.96 -3.25
C VAL A 77 21.69 20.48 -2.82
N ALA A 78 21.39 20.59 -1.52
CA ALA A 78 20.06 20.27 -0.97
C ALA A 78 19.08 21.42 -1.21
N CYS A 79 18.05 21.19 -2.03
CA CYS A 79 17.11 22.22 -2.49
C CYS A 79 15.90 22.43 -1.55
N ASP A 80 15.92 21.87 -0.33
CA ASP A 80 14.80 21.85 0.64
C ASP A 80 14.26 23.24 1.02
N THR A 81 15.06 24.29 0.85
CA THR A 81 14.70 25.67 1.23
C THR A 81 14.62 26.62 0.04
N THR A 82 14.62 26.11 -1.19
CA THR A 82 14.61 26.95 -2.40
C THR A 82 13.24 26.91 -3.07
N ALA A 83 12.59 28.06 -3.22
CA ALA A 83 11.28 28.21 -3.84
C ALA A 83 11.34 28.87 -5.23
N SER A 84 12.51 29.40 -5.63
CA SER A 84 12.68 30.15 -6.87
C SER A 84 14.00 29.87 -7.59
N LYS A 85 14.05 30.24 -8.88
CA LYS A 85 15.26 30.16 -9.71
C LYS A 85 16.44 30.93 -9.11
N VAL A 86 16.17 32.12 -8.57
CA VAL A 86 17.21 33.02 -8.02
C VAL A 86 17.80 32.41 -6.75
N GLU A 87 16.95 31.84 -5.89
CA GLU A 87 17.40 31.14 -4.68
C GLU A 87 18.22 29.89 -5.01
N LEU A 88 17.78 29.09 -6.00
CA LEU A 88 18.53 27.93 -6.45
C LEU A 88 19.91 28.32 -7.01
N ALA A 89 19.97 29.36 -7.85
CA ALA A 89 21.24 29.89 -8.35
C ALA A 89 22.12 30.43 -7.22
N GLY A 90 21.53 31.15 -6.25
CA GLY A 90 22.22 31.62 -5.05
C GLY A 90 22.83 30.48 -4.23
N LEU A 91 22.08 29.39 -4.07
CA LEU A 91 22.52 28.21 -3.32
C LEU A 91 23.67 27.46 -4.04
N ILE A 92 23.58 27.30 -5.36
CA ILE A 92 24.69 26.75 -6.17
C ILE A 92 25.91 27.68 -6.09
N GLY A 93 25.71 28.99 -6.20
CA GLY A 93 26.77 30.00 -6.06
C GLY A 93 27.49 29.93 -4.72
N ALA A 94 26.76 29.71 -3.62
CA ALA A 94 27.35 29.53 -2.29
C ALA A 94 28.27 28.29 -2.23
N HIS A 95 27.87 27.17 -2.84
CA HIS A 95 28.72 25.96 -2.93
C HIS A 95 29.96 26.18 -3.82
N LEU A 96 29.87 27.09 -4.79
CA LEU A 96 30.99 27.54 -5.62
C LEU A 96 31.87 28.61 -4.94
N GLY A 97 31.59 28.98 -3.69
CA GLY A 97 32.33 30.00 -2.94
C GLY A 97 32.08 31.43 -3.40
N MET A 98 30.97 31.68 -4.11
CA MET A 98 30.58 33.03 -4.53
C MET A 98 29.99 33.83 -3.38
N LYS A 99 30.20 35.14 -3.38
CA LYS A 99 29.52 36.04 -2.45
C LYS A 99 28.05 36.15 -2.82
N LEU A 100 27.19 36.15 -1.81
CA LEU A 100 25.76 36.40 -2.00
C LEU A 100 25.54 37.74 -2.71
N GLY A 101 24.68 37.72 -3.73
CA GLY A 101 24.30 38.87 -4.56
C GLY A 101 22.84 38.74 -4.99
N GLN A 102 22.31 39.74 -5.71
CA GLN A 102 20.87 39.77 -6.05
C GLN A 102 20.44 38.64 -6.98
N ASP A 103 21.18 38.36 -8.05
CA ASP A 103 20.94 37.22 -8.93
C ASP A 103 22.29 36.65 -9.41
N LEU A 104 22.64 35.46 -8.94
CA LEU A 104 23.89 34.78 -9.27
C LEU A 104 23.77 33.88 -10.51
N THR A 105 22.61 33.85 -11.20
CA THR A 105 22.35 32.94 -12.32
C THR A 105 23.47 32.97 -13.37
N GLN A 106 23.81 34.15 -13.89
CA GLN A 106 24.84 34.27 -14.94
C GLN A 106 26.24 33.97 -14.42
N ALA A 107 26.55 34.38 -13.18
CA ALA A 107 27.84 34.10 -12.56
C ALA A 107 28.06 32.60 -12.34
N VAL A 108 27.01 31.87 -11.91
CA VAL A 108 27.02 30.42 -11.76
C VAL A 108 27.25 29.72 -13.09
N LEU A 109 26.48 30.09 -14.13
CA LEU A 109 26.63 29.50 -15.46
C LEU A 109 28.05 29.70 -16.01
N HIS A 110 28.57 30.93 -15.91
CA HIS A 110 29.92 31.27 -16.33
C HIS A 110 31.00 30.47 -15.58
N ARG A 111 30.88 30.38 -14.25
CA ARG A 111 31.84 29.65 -13.42
C ARG A 111 31.86 28.16 -13.72
N LEU A 112 30.69 27.56 -13.95
CA LEU A 112 30.57 26.16 -14.31
C LEU A 112 31.07 25.90 -15.74
N SER A 113 30.94 26.86 -16.66
CA SER A 113 31.42 26.73 -18.03
C SER A 113 32.93 26.87 -18.20
N GLU A 114 33.58 27.72 -17.41
CA GLU A 114 35.05 27.91 -17.44
C GLU A 114 35.80 26.87 -16.61
N GLY A 115 35.08 26.17 -15.73
CA GLY A 115 35.64 25.21 -14.79
C GLY A 115 36.08 23.89 -15.42
N SER A 116 36.80 23.10 -14.63
CA SER A 116 37.03 21.69 -14.89
C SER A 116 35.72 20.89 -14.89
N PRO A 117 35.70 19.67 -15.45
CA PRO A 117 34.54 18.79 -15.40
C PRO A 117 33.93 18.73 -14.01
N THR A 118 32.64 19.03 -13.91
CA THR A 118 31.94 19.19 -12.64
C THR A 118 30.73 18.26 -12.60
N LEU A 119 30.51 17.61 -11.46
CA LEU A 119 29.26 16.91 -11.16
C LEU A 119 28.42 17.78 -10.21
N LEU A 120 27.24 18.20 -10.67
CA LEU A 120 26.27 18.91 -9.87
C LEU A 120 25.09 17.99 -9.54
N ILE A 121 24.88 17.74 -8.26
CA ILE A 121 23.72 17.02 -7.72
C ILE A 121 22.77 18.04 -7.09
N LEU A 122 21.53 18.13 -7.59
CA LEU A 122 20.44 18.90 -6.99
C LEU A 122 19.48 17.93 -6.30
N ASP A 123 19.54 17.87 -4.98
CA ASP A 123 18.74 16.96 -4.16
C ASP A 123 17.42 17.63 -3.75
N ASN A 124 16.30 16.89 -3.81
CA ASN A 124 14.95 17.38 -3.53
C ASN A 124 14.55 18.62 -4.36
N LEU A 125 14.86 18.59 -5.66
CA LEU A 125 14.61 19.72 -6.57
C LEU A 125 13.11 20.07 -6.72
N GLU A 126 12.20 19.17 -6.35
CA GLU A 126 10.76 19.43 -6.38
C GLU A 126 10.36 20.66 -5.57
N THR A 127 11.06 21.01 -4.49
CA THR A 127 10.74 22.21 -3.69
C THR A 127 10.77 23.49 -4.53
N ALA A 128 11.75 23.60 -5.44
CA ALA A 128 11.85 24.74 -6.36
C ALA A 128 11.02 24.55 -7.63
N TRP A 129 10.88 23.31 -8.11
CA TRP A 129 10.28 23.00 -9.41
C TRP A 129 8.75 22.83 -9.38
N GLU A 130 8.19 22.33 -8.28
CA GLU A 130 6.78 22.01 -8.14
C GLU A 130 5.85 23.26 -8.18
N PRO A 131 6.21 24.42 -7.57
CA PRO A 131 5.39 25.62 -7.65
C PRO A 131 5.17 26.10 -9.10
N VAL A 132 3.90 26.31 -9.47
CA VAL A 132 3.48 26.62 -10.85
C VAL A 132 4.19 27.85 -11.42
N GLU A 133 4.38 28.88 -10.60
CA GLU A 133 5.02 30.14 -11.00
C GLU A 133 6.53 30.01 -11.25
N SER A 134 7.19 29.09 -10.55
CA SER A 134 8.64 28.86 -10.62
C SER A 134 8.99 27.78 -11.66
N ARG A 135 8.12 26.81 -11.89
CA ARG A 135 8.37 25.61 -12.71
C ARG A 135 9.02 25.91 -14.05
N LYS A 136 8.42 26.80 -14.86
CA LYS A 136 8.96 27.17 -16.19
C LYS A 136 10.35 27.80 -16.09
N LYS A 137 10.58 28.66 -15.09
CA LYS A 137 11.87 29.35 -14.86
C LYS A 137 12.96 28.37 -14.40
N ILE A 138 12.59 27.37 -13.58
CA ILE A 138 13.51 26.30 -13.18
C ILE A 138 13.87 25.43 -14.39
N GLU A 139 12.90 25.01 -15.20
CA GLU A 139 13.17 24.22 -16.42
C GLU A 139 14.06 24.99 -17.42
N GLU A 140 13.87 26.31 -17.56
CA GLU A 140 14.76 27.16 -18.36
C GLU A 140 16.17 27.22 -17.79
N PHE A 141 16.30 27.30 -16.47
CA PHE A 141 17.62 27.30 -15.84
C PHE A 141 18.33 25.94 -15.94
N LEU A 142 17.60 24.84 -15.78
CA LEU A 142 18.13 23.50 -16.02
C LEU A 142 18.60 23.33 -17.47
N SER A 143 17.85 23.84 -18.44
CA SER A 143 18.26 23.86 -19.85
C SER A 143 19.62 24.55 -20.01
N LEU A 144 19.79 25.76 -19.45
CA LEU A 144 21.04 26.51 -19.50
C LEU A 144 22.20 25.78 -18.83
N LEU A 145 21.96 25.13 -17.69
CA LEU A 145 22.97 24.29 -17.02
C LEU A 145 23.37 23.13 -17.93
N THR A 146 22.41 22.48 -18.58
CA THR A 146 22.67 21.29 -19.40
C THR A 146 23.34 21.59 -20.75
N ASP A 147 23.38 22.84 -21.19
CA ASP A 147 24.15 23.30 -22.36
C ASP A 147 25.66 23.33 -22.08
N ILE A 148 26.08 23.28 -20.80
CA ILE A 148 27.48 23.25 -20.41
C ILE A 148 28.03 21.83 -20.61
N ALA A 149 28.91 21.65 -21.60
CA ALA A 149 29.44 20.34 -21.98
C ALA A 149 30.24 19.61 -20.88
N SER A 150 30.90 20.39 -19.99
CA SER A 150 31.69 19.89 -18.86
C SER A 150 30.87 19.59 -17.60
N LEU A 151 29.55 19.89 -17.59
CA LEU A 151 28.69 19.77 -16.43
C LEU A 151 27.84 18.50 -16.49
N ALA A 152 28.16 17.52 -15.65
CA ALA A 152 27.25 16.42 -15.36
C ALA A 152 26.20 16.89 -14.37
N LEU A 153 24.93 16.62 -14.68
CA LEU A 153 23.80 17.01 -13.85
C LEU A 153 23.10 15.76 -13.34
N MET A 154 22.92 15.67 -12.03
CA MET A 154 22.03 14.71 -11.41
C MET A 154 21.00 15.46 -10.57
N ILE A 155 19.76 15.02 -10.64
CA ILE A 155 18.70 15.53 -9.77
C ILE A 155 18.05 14.37 -9.02
N THR A 156 17.59 14.63 -7.80
CA THR A 156 16.64 13.76 -7.12
C THR A 156 15.32 14.49 -6.98
N MET A 157 14.21 13.81 -7.28
CA MET A 157 12.88 14.40 -7.13
C MET A 157 11.80 13.38 -6.74
N ARG A 158 10.79 13.86 -6.02
CA ARG A 158 9.57 13.09 -5.75
C ARG A 158 8.69 12.94 -6.99
N GLY A 159 8.09 11.76 -7.09
CA GLY A 159 7.20 11.40 -8.19
C GLY A 159 7.92 10.74 -9.35
N ALA A 160 7.23 10.60 -10.48
CA ALA A 160 7.70 9.88 -11.67
C ALA A 160 7.91 10.80 -12.89
N GLU A 161 7.79 12.11 -12.70
CA GLU A 161 7.85 13.10 -13.76
C GLU A 161 9.18 13.85 -13.75
N ARG A 162 9.81 13.95 -14.92
CA ARG A 162 11.05 14.71 -15.11
C ARG A 162 10.76 16.16 -15.47
N PRO A 163 11.59 17.13 -15.04
CA PRO A 163 11.57 18.47 -15.58
C PRO A 163 11.70 18.47 -17.11
N SER A 164 10.93 19.33 -17.76
CA SER A 164 10.99 19.53 -19.21
C SER A 164 12.24 20.32 -19.61
N LYS A 165 12.47 20.49 -20.91
CA LYS A 165 13.58 21.26 -21.50
C LYS A 165 15.00 20.74 -21.21
N VAL A 166 15.11 19.57 -20.58
CA VAL A 166 16.38 18.86 -20.41
C VAL A 166 16.38 17.62 -21.28
N GLN A 167 17.43 17.44 -22.09
CA GLN A 167 17.66 16.18 -22.80
C GLN A 167 18.27 15.17 -21.83
N TRP A 168 17.42 14.53 -21.03
CA TRP A 168 17.82 13.50 -20.07
C TRP A 168 18.53 12.33 -20.78
N THR A 169 19.62 11.85 -20.19
CA THR A 169 20.42 10.74 -20.71
C THR A 169 19.59 9.46 -20.76
N ARG A 170 19.75 8.68 -21.84
CA ARG A 170 19.04 7.42 -22.08
C ARG A 170 19.99 6.22 -21.99
N PRO A 171 19.53 5.04 -21.58
CA PRO A 171 18.16 4.75 -21.11
C PRO A 171 17.81 5.48 -19.80
N PHE A 172 16.53 5.78 -19.62
CA PHE A 172 16.08 6.45 -18.40
C PHE A 172 16.12 5.48 -17.23
N LEU A 173 16.65 5.93 -16.09
CA LEU A 173 16.45 5.23 -14.83
C LEU A 173 14.95 5.24 -14.48
N PRO A 174 14.28 4.09 -14.27
CA PRO A 174 12.90 4.09 -13.80
C PRO A 174 12.81 4.77 -12.42
N PRO A 175 11.63 5.29 -12.02
CA PRO A 175 11.43 5.71 -10.63
C PRO A 175 11.79 4.57 -9.68
N LEU A 176 12.52 4.87 -8.60
CA LEU A 176 12.93 3.86 -7.63
C LEU A 176 11.72 3.20 -6.99
N GLU A 177 11.73 1.88 -7.00
CA GLU A 177 10.72 1.02 -6.38
C GLU A 177 11.16 0.62 -4.96
N SER A 178 10.29 -0.05 -4.22
CA SER A 178 10.66 -0.65 -2.94
C SER A 178 11.83 -1.64 -3.08
N LEU A 179 12.51 -1.93 -1.97
CA LEU A 179 13.59 -2.91 -1.99
C LEU A 179 13.04 -4.32 -2.25
N ALA A 180 13.85 -5.15 -2.92
CA ALA A 180 13.63 -6.59 -2.93
C ALA A 180 13.67 -7.11 -1.48
N GLN A 181 12.94 -8.20 -1.22
CA GLN A 181 12.81 -8.75 0.13
C GLN A 181 14.18 -9.02 0.76
N GLU A 182 15.09 -9.65 0.02
CA GLU A 182 16.44 -9.98 0.51
C GLU A 182 17.24 -8.74 0.91
N ALA A 183 17.11 -7.63 0.17
CA ALA A 183 17.76 -6.38 0.51
C ALA A 183 17.10 -5.70 1.72
N ALA A 184 15.76 -5.76 1.82
CA ALA A 184 15.03 -5.25 2.98
C ALA A 184 15.45 -5.96 4.28
N HIS A 185 15.64 -7.28 4.25
CA HIS A 185 16.19 -8.04 5.38
C HIS A 185 17.60 -7.60 5.75
N LYS A 186 18.50 -7.40 4.79
CA LYS A 186 19.86 -6.93 5.07
C LYS A 186 19.87 -5.57 5.74
N VAL A 187 19.08 -4.62 5.22
CA VAL A 187 18.93 -3.30 5.84
C VAL A 187 18.39 -3.42 7.26
N PHE A 188 17.39 -4.28 7.49
CA PHE A 188 16.82 -4.51 8.81
C PHE A 188 17.85 -5.06 9.79
N ILE A 189 18.59 -6.10 9.39
CA ILE A 189 19.59 -6.77 10.23
C ILE A 189 20.77 -5.84 10.56
N ASP A 190 21.20 -5.00 9.62
CA ASP A 190 22.26 -4.02 9.86
C ASP A 190 21.87 -2.96 10.91
N ILE A 191 20.57 -2.78 11.19
CA ILE A 191 20.04 -1.82 12.16
C ILE A 191 19.64 -2.48 13.49
N ALA A 192 18.85 -3.55 13.44
CA ALA A 192 18.22 -4.17 14.61
C ALA A 192 18.92 -5.46 15.08
N GLU A 193 20.01 -5.85 14.42
CA GLU A 193 20.73 -7.10 14.59
C GLU A 193 19.89 -8.37 14.31
N ASP A 194 20.57 -9.49 14.05
CA ASP A 194 19.93 -10.80 13.82
C ASP A 194 19.64 -11.50 15.15
N ARG A 195 18.70 -10.95 15.92
CA ARG A 195 18.31 -11.46 17.26
C ARG A 195 16.85 -11.92 17.35
N HIS A 196 16.08 -11.75 16.27
CA HIS A 196 14.63 -11.97 16.25
C HIS A 196 14.25 -13.14 15.33
N PRO A 197 13.12 -13.84 15.60
CA PRO A 197 12.64 -14.89 14.71
C PRO A 197 12.36 -14.35 13.30
N MET A 198 12.82 -15.05 12.26
CA MET A 198 12.65 -14.64 10.87
C MET A 198 11.18 -14.36 10.51
N GLU A 199 10.24 -15.18 11.01
CA GLU A 199 8.81 -15.00 10.78
C GLU A 199 8.28 -13.67 11.34
N GLU A 200 8.81 -13.21 12.48
CA GLU A 200 8.43 -11.91 13.05
C GLU A 200 9.05 -10.74 12.26
N ILE A 201 10.28 -10.91 11.77
CA ILE A 201 10.94 -9.94 10.89
C ILE A 201 10.14 -9.81 9.59
N ASP A 202 9.75 -10.92 8.96
CA ASP A 202 8.91 -10.95 7.76
C ASP A 202 7.58 -10.22 8.00
N GLN A 203 6.95 -10.45 9.15
CA GLN A 203 5.74 -9.73 9.53
C GLN A 203 5.98 -8.22 9.65
N VAL A 204 7.06 -7.78 10.32
CA VAL A 204 7.39 -6.35 10.44
C VAL A 204 7.69 -5.73 9.07
N LEU A 205 8.47 -6.39 8.21
CA LEU A 205 8.80 -5.91 6.87
C LEU A 205 7.55 -5.78 5.99
N SER A 206 6.59 -6.70 6.12
CA SER A 206 5.31 -6.62 5.41
C SER A 206 4.50 -5.35 5.72
N LEU A 207 4.72 -4.71 6.88
CA LEU A 207 4.09 -3.44 7.25
C LEU A 207 4.71 -2.23 6.54
N THR A 208 5.86 -2.41 5.90
CA THR A 208 6.63 -1.34 5.24
C THR A 208 6.51 -1.33 3.73
N ASP A 209 5.94 -2.38 3.12
CA ASP A 209 6.06 -2.66 1.68
C ASP A 209 7.52 -2.54 1.19
N ASN A 210 8.49 -2.97 2.02
CA ASN A 210 9.93 -2.86 1.79
C ASN A 210 10.42 -1.44 1.43
N MET A 211 9.73 -0.42 1.89
CA MET A 211 10.11 0.97 1.68
C MET A 211 11.31 1.34 2.58
N PRO A 212 12.47 1.77 2.05
CA PRO A 212 13.70 1.98 2.82
C PRO A 212 13.55 2.83 4.09
N LEU A 213 12.86 3.97 3.99
CA LEU A 213 12.65 4.83 5.16
C LEU A 213 11.79 4.14 6.22
N SER A 214 10.75 3.42 5.83
CA SER A 214 9.88 2.69 6.75
C SER A 214 10.60 1.51 7.41
N ILE A 215 11.44 0.79 6.66
CA ILE A 215 12.32 -0.25 7.21
C ILE A 215 13.25 0.36 8.25
N ASN A 216 13.92 1.46 7.93
CA ASN A 216 14.86 2.11 8.84
C ASN A 216 14.17 2.54 10.16
N LEU A 217 12.98 3.15 10.07
CA LEU A 217 12.21 3.58 11.23
C LEU A 217 11.74 2.39 12.09
N LEU A 218 11.18 1.34 11.48
CA LEU A 218 10.73 0.16 12.23
C LEU A 218 11.90 -0.65 12.79
N ALA A 219 13.02 -0.77 12.06
CA ALA A 219 14.19 -1.49 12.55
C ALA A 219 14.77 -0.82 13.79
N HIS A 220 14.88 0.52 13.81
CA HIS A 220 15.28 1.24 15.02
C HIS A 220 14.29 1.09 16.18
N ALA A 221 12.98 1.04 15.90
CA ALA A 221 11.99 0.79 16.94
C ALA A 221 12.09 -0.65 17.49
N VAL A 222 12.37 -1.62 16.63
CA VAL A 222 12.60 -3.02 17.01
C VAL A 222 13.88 -3.18 17.81
N ASP A 223 14.97 -2.50 17.45
CA ASP A 223 16.24 -2.53 18.20
C ASP A 223 16.04 -2.14 19.68
N VAL A 224 15.09 -1.24 19.95
CA VAL A 224 14.76 -0.77 21.30
C VAL A 224 13.71 -1.64 22.00
N GLU A 225 12.63 -2.03 21.32
CA GLU A 225 11.42 -2.61 21.94
C GLU A 225 11.21 -4.11 21.64
N GLY A 226 11.85 -4.61 20.58
CA GLY A 226 11.67 -5.96 20.06
C GLY A 226 10.47 -6.12 19.11
N THR A 227 10.55 -7.12 18.22
CA THR A 227 9.56 -7.40 17.17
C THR A 227 8.14 -7.61 17.70
N THR A 228 7.96 -8.42 18.75
CA THR A 228 6.63 -8.73 19.31
C THR A 228 5.90 -7.49 19.85
N ALA A 229 6.64 -6.59 20.51
CA ALA A 229 6.09 -5.35 21.03
C ALA A 229 5.68 -4.40 19.89
N ILE A 230 6.54 -4.25 18.88
CA ILE A 230 6.27 -3.41 17.70
C ILE A 230 5.07 -3.93 16.90
N LEU A 231 4.97 -5.24 16.67
CA LEU A 231 3.82 -5.84 16.00
C LEU A 231 2.51 -5.58 16.77
N SER A 232 2.54 -5.70 18.09
CA SER A 232 1.37 -5.42 18.95
C SER A 232 1.00 -3.93 18.94
N ARG A 233 2.00 -3.04 18.97
CA ARG A 233 1.78 -1.59 18.97
C ARG A 233 1.29 -1.08 17.62
N TRP A 234 1.80 -1.64 16.52
CA TRP A 234 1.32 -1.32 15.17
C TRP A 234 -0.17 -1.58 15.00
N GLN A 235 -0.70 -2.66 15.57
CA GLN A 235 -2.14 -2.96 15.55
C GLN A 235 -3.00 -1.86 16.19
N ARG A 236 -2.44 -1.04 17.08
CA ARG A 236 -3.14 0.04 17.77
C ARG A 236 -2.84 1.42 17.19
N GLU A 237 -1.60 1.65 16.77
CA GLU A 237 -1.05 2.99 16.49
C GLU A 237 -0.71 3.22 15.01
N HIS A 238 -0.66 2.17 14.19
CA HIS A 238 -0.37 2.22 12.75
C HIS A 238 0.89 3.05 12.43
N THR A 239 0.81 4.01 11.48
CA THR A 239 1.96 4.86 11.08
C THR A 239 2.55 5.71 12.21
N SER A 240 1.87 5.86 13.34
CA SER A 240 2.44 6.63 14.44
C SER A 240 3.60 5.92 15.14
N VAL A 241 3.67 4.58 15.06
CA VAL A 241 4.81 3.82 15.58
C VAL A 241 6.14 4.30 14.97
N ILE A 242 6.10 4.69 13.69
CA ILE A 242 7.26 5.15 12.92
C ILE A 242 7.39 6.68 12.86
N SER A 243 6.51 7.43 13.56
CA SER A 243 6.48 8.90 13.52
C SER A 243 6.91 9.55 14.84
N GLU A 244 7.29 8.75 15.84
CA GLU A 244 7.71 9.20 17.18
C GLU A 244 9.22 9.45 17.31
N GLY A 245 9.94 9.60 16.18
CA GLY A 245 11.37 9.91 16.15
C GLY A 245 11.70 11.37 16.48
N TYR A 246 12.82 11.60 17.19
CA TYR A 246 13.29 12.90 17.68
C TYR A 246 13.62 13.96 16.61
N ASP A 247 13.66 13.60 15.31
CA ASP A 247 14.07 14.52 14.24
C ASP A 247 12.91 14.81 13.27
N GLN A 248 12.51 16.09 13.20
CA GLN A 248 11.45 16.62 12.33
C GLN A 248 11.69 16.35 10.83
N ARG A 249 12.89 15.91 10.44
CA ARG A 249 13.25 15.50 9.07
C ARG A 249 12.98 14.02 8.75
N SER A 250 12.68 13.21 9.77
CA SER A 250 12.49 11.75 9.65
C SER A 250 11.02 11.30 9.72
N ASN A 251 10.06 12.23 9.63
CA ASN A 251 8.65 11.87 9.66
C ASN A 251 8.16 11.46 8.27
N LEU A 252 8.00 10.16 8.08
CA LEU A 252 7.31 9.59 6.92
C LEU A 252 5.97 10.30 6.66
N GLU A 253 5.23 10.65 7.71
CA GLU A 253 3.98 11.40 7.64
C GLU A 253 4.15 12.78 7.01
N ILE A 254 5.21 13.53 7.34
CA ILE A 254 5.53 14.83 6.70
C ILE A 254 5.86 14.61 5.23
N SER A 255 6.61 13.56 4.91
CA SER A 255 6.88 13.23 3.51
C SER A 255 5.59 12.95 2.73
N ILE A 256 4.66 12.19 3.29
CA ILE A 256 3.37 11.92 2.65
C ILE A 256 2.56 13.22 2.50
N LEU A 257 2.51 14.04 3.56
CA LEU A 257 1.78 15.31 3.55
C LEU A 257 2.28 16.27 2.45
N LEU A 258 3.60 16.47 2.34
CA LEU A 258 4.20 17.31 1.29
C LEU A 258 3.81 16.83 -0.12
N SER A 259 3.74 15.52 -0.34
CA SER A 259 3.29 14.95 -1.61
C SER A 259 1.78 15.18 -1.86
N LEU A 260 0.95 15.14 -0.81
CA LEU A 260 -0.49 15.40 -0.90
C LEU A 260 -0.82 16.87 -1.14
N GLU A 261 0.00 17.79 -0.62
CA GLU A 261 -0.14 19.24 -0.77
C GLU A 261 0.50 19.77 -2.05
N SER A 262 1.21 18.91 -2.79
CA SER A 262 1.83 19.28 -4.06
C SER A 262 0.81 19.86 -5.05
N PRO A 263 1.17 20.94 -5.79
CA PRO A 263 0.37 21.50 -6.88
C PRO A 263 -0.21 20.46 -7.84
N ARG A 264 0.50 19.37 -8.16
CA ARG A 264 -0.02 18.30 -9.04
C ARG A 264 -1.23 17.56 -8.47
N ILE A 265 -1.29 17.36 -7.15
CA ILE A 265 -2.44 16.75 -6.48
C ILE A 265 -3.54 17.80 -6.24
N THR A 266 -3.19 18.97 -5.71
CA THR A 266 -4.18 19.99 -5.36
C THR A 266 -4.88 20.60 -6.57
N SER A 267 -4.23 20.62 -7.75
CA SER A 267 -4.85 21.02 -9.02
C SER A 267 -5.72 19.95 -9.67
N THR A 268 -5.72 18.71 -9.16
CA THR A 268 -6.55 17.61 -9.67
C THR A 268 -7.58 17.22 -8.61
N PRO A 269 -8.80 17.80 -8.66
CA PRO A 269 -9.88 17.51 -7.71
C PRO A 269 -10.10 16.01 -7.54
N HIS A 270 -10.54 15.59 -6.35
CA HIS A 270 -10.82 14.19 -6.00
C HIS A 270 -9.63 13.19 -6.03
N SER A 271 -8.42 13.61 -6.39
CA SER A 271 -7.23 12.72 -6.35
C SER A 271 -6.97 12.16 -4.95
N GLN A 272 -7.16 12.99 -3.93
CA GLN A 272 -7.03 12.56 -2.55
C GLN A 272 -8.16 11.63 -2.12
N GLU A 273 -9.39 11.80 -2.64
CA GLU A 273 -10.50 10.88 -2.40
C GLU A 273 -10.22 9.49 -3.01
N LEU A 274 -9.62 9.45 -4.21
CA LEU A 274 -9.19 8.18 -4.81
C LEU A 274 -8.12 7.51 -3.94
N LEU A 275 -7.16 8.28 -3.43
CA LEU A 275 -6.15 7.74 -2.53
C LEU A 275 -6.74 7.30 -1.18
N SER A 276 -7.74 8.01 -0.66
CA SER A 276 -8.52 7.59 0.52
C SER A 276 -9.23 6.26 0.27
N LEU A 277 -9.77 6.01 -0.92
CA LEU A 277 -10.31 4.69 -1.25
C LEU A 277 -9.24 3.61 -1.31
N LEU A 278 -8.10 3.90 -1.95
CA LEU A 278 -6.98 2.95 -2.01
C LEU A 278 -6.42 2.58 -0.63
N SER A 279 -6.62 3.44 0.38
CA SER A 279 -6.24 3.12 1.78
C SER A 279 -6.91 1.85 2.30
N ILE A 280 -8.16 1.59 1.93
CA ILE A 280 -8.92 0.40 2.36
C ILE A 280 -8.95 -0.72 1.32
N LEU A 281 -8.22 -0.58 0.20
CA LEU A 281 -8.17 -1.53 -0.92
C LEU A 281 -6.74 -2.09 -1.12
N PRO A 282 -6.29 -3.06 -0.31
CA PRO A 282 -4.93 -3.60 -0.37
C PRO A 282 -4.58 -4.27 -1.71
N ASP A 283 -5.55 -4.82 -2.43
CA ASP A 283 -5.32 -5.43 -3.74
C ASP A 283 -5.35 -4.38 -4.87
N GLY A 284 -5.60 -3.10 -4.55
CA GLY A 284 -5.73 -2.02 -5.53
C GLY A 284 -6.92 -2.16 -6.46
N LEU A 285 -6.91 -1.41 -7.56
CA LEU A 285 -7.97 -1.41 -8.58
C LEU A 285 -7.39 -1.41 -10.01
N SER A 286 -7.95 -2.24 -10.88
CA SER A 286 -7.65 -2.21 -12.33
C SER A 286 -8.34 -1.04 -13.04
N ASP A 287 -7.92 -0.72 -14.26
CA ASP A 287 -8.59 0.29 -15.08
C ASP A 287 -10.02 -0.07 -15.45
N VAL A 288 -10.33 -1.37 -15.56
CA VAL A 288 -11.70 -1.83 -15.79
C VAL A 288 -12.56 -1.49 -14.59
N GLU A 289 -12.05 -1.73 -13.38
CA GLU A 289 -12.75 -1.40 -12.15
C GLU A 289 -12.88 0.12 -12.00
N LEU A 290 -11.81 0.90 -12.15
CA LEU A 290 -11.90 2.36 -12.06
C LEU A 290 -12.94 2.99 -13.03
N LYS A 291 -13.12 2.39 -14.22
CA LYS A 291 -14.08 2.88 -15.24
C LYS A 291 -15.50 2.33 -15.08
N GLN A 292 -15.73 1.34 -14.22
CA GLN A 292 -17.04 0.73 -14.11
C GLN A 292 -18.06 1.75 -13.60
N SER A 293 -19.13 1.95 -14.38
CA SER A 293 -20.22 2.89 -14.09
C SER A 293 -20.94 2.61 -12.76
N LYS A 294 -20.79 1.40 -12.21
CA LYS A 294 -21.31 1.01 -10.89
C LYS A 294 -20.52 1.59 -9.74
N PHE A 295 -19.21 1.82 -9.91
CA PHE A 295 -18.48 2.50 -8.87
C PHE A 295 -18.88 3.94 -8.76
N LYS A 296 -19.31 4.56 -9.89
CA LYS A 296 -19.88 5.92 -9.99
C LYS A 296 -19.38 6.76 -8.83
N PHE A 297 -18.05 6.76 -8.68
CA PHE A 297 -17.46 7.23 -7.45
C PHE A 297 -17.94 8.67 -7.31
N ALA A 298 -18.13 9.15 -6.09
CA ALA A 298 -18.28 10.60 -5.91
C ALA A 298 -17.10 11.38 -6.55
N ILE A 299 -16.02 10.66 -6.89
CA ILE A 299 -14.82 11.04 -7.59
C ILE A 299 -15.09 11.17 -9.10
N GLN A 300 -15.22 12.40 -9.56
CA GLN A 300 -15.21 12.76 -10.98
C GLN A 300 -13.79 12.64 -11.55
N ASP A 301 -13.66 12.51 -12.87
CA ASP A 301 -12.36 12.50 -13.57
C ASP A 301 -11.33 11.49 -13.02
N ILE A 302 -11.79 10.27 -12.71
CA ILE A 302 -10.99 9.23 -12.04
C ILE A 302 -9.68 8.86 -12.74
N LEU A 303 -9.63 8.93 -14.07
CA LEU A 303 -8.39 8.65 -14.81
C LEU A 303 -7.37 9.77 -14.64
N ASP A 304 -7.82 11.00 -14.42
CA ASP A 304 -6.96 12.16 -14.17
C ASP A 304 -6.42 12.08 -12.75
N CYS A 305 -7.28 11.68 -11.80
CA CYS A 305 -6.87 11.32 -10.44
C CYS A 305 -5.80 10.21 -10.46
N LYS A 306 -6.03 9.11 -11.18
CA LYS A 306 -5.04 8.04 -11.36
C LYS A 306 -3.71 8.59 -11.90
N ARG A 307 -3.75 9.40 -12.95
CA ARG A 307 -2.54 10.00 -13.54
C ARG A 307 -1.81 10.91 -12.55
N ALA A 308 -2.53 11.71 -11.78
CA ALA A 308 -1.95 12.59 -10.76
C ALA A 308 -1.25 11.77 -9.67
N LEU A 309 -1.90 10.72 -9.14
CA LEU A 309 -1.32 9.83 -8.12
C LEU A 309 -0.07 9.08 -8.61
N LEU A 310 -0.07 8.62 -9.87
CA LEU A 310 1.10 7.98 -10.47
C LEU A 310 2.25 8.97 -10.69
N ARG A 311 1.96 10.19 -11.15
CA ARG A 311 2.98 11.24 -11.38
C ARG A 311 3.63 11.69 -10.09
N THR A 312 2.92 11.68 -8.97
CA THR A 312 3.45 12.06 -7.65
C THR A 312 4.00 10.86 -6.86
N ALA A 313 3.91 9.64 -7.42
CA ALA A 313 4.30 8.38 -6.77
C ALA A 313 3.61 8.14 -5.42
N LEU A 314 2.41 8.71 -5.23
CA LEU A 314 1.50 8.36 -4.12
C LEU A 314 0.79 7.02 -4.35
N ALA A 315 0.73 6.59 -5.61
CA ALA A 315 0.28 5.28 -6.03
C ALA A 315 1.23 4.71 -7.10
N TYR A 316 1.19 3.40 -7.28
CA TYR A 316 1.96 2.67 -8.29
C TYR A 316 1.05 1.65 -9.01
N LEU A 317 1.55 1.10 -10.11
CA LEU A 317 0.92 -0.04 -10.79
C LEU A 317 1.73 -1.28 -10.46
N ASP A 318 1.07 -2.32 -9.97
CA ASP A 318 1.71 -3.64 -9.82
C ASP A 318 1.91 -4.33 -11.19
N ASP A 319 2.47 -5.54 -11.16
CA ASP A 319 2.69 -6.37 -12.35
C ASP A 319 1.39 -6.68 -13.11
N HIS A 320 0.28 -6.73 -12.40
CA HIS A 320 -1.07 -6.95 -12.93
C HIS A 320 -1.77 -5.65 -13.37
N LYS A 321 -1.06 -4.52 -13.37
CA LYS A 321 -1.56 -3.18 -13.75
C LYS A 321 -2.72 -2.70 -12.88
N ARG A 322 -2.75 -3.12 -11.62
CA ARG A 322 -3.67 -2.63 -10.60
C ARG A 322 -3.03 -1.44 -9.89
N LEU A 323 -3.81 -0.37 -9.73
CA LEU A 323 -3.42 0.83 -9.01
C LEU A 323 -3.43 0.56 -7.51
N LYS A 324 -2.26 0.62 -6.87
CA LYS A 324 -2.06 0.37 -5.44
C LYS A 324 -1.38 1.56 -4.77
N ALA A 325 -1.59 1.70 -3.48
CA ALA A 325 -0.79 2.58 -2.62
C ALA A 325 0.03 1.73 -1.65
N LEU A 326 1.23 2.19 -1.30
CA LEU A 326 2.09 1.50 -0.35
C LEU A 326 1.44 1.47 1.04
N VAL A 327 1.67 0.41 1.82
CA VAL A 327 1.13 0.24 3.18
C VAL A 327 1.28 1.51 4.02
N PRO A 328 2.45 2.15 4.14
CA PRO A 328 2.56 3.36 4.96
C PRO A 328 1.70 4.54 4.46
N ILE A 329 1.52 4.68 3.15
CA ILE A 329 0.63 5.69 2.56
C ILE A 329 -0.83 5.34 2.86
N ARG A 330 -1.20 4.06 2.74
CA ARG A 330 -2.55 3.56 3.05
C ARG A 330 -2.90 3.81 4.50
N GLU A 331 -2.02 3.43 5.42
CA GLU A 331 -2.24 3.62 6.86
C GLU A 331 -2.34 5.11 7.24
N TYR A 332 -1.48 5.97 6.66
CA TYR A 332 -1.60 7.42 6.83
C TYR A 332 -2.96 7.95 6.37
N MET A 333 -3.40 7.54 5.16
CA MET A 333 -4.67 7.98 4.60
C MET A 333 -5.86 7.45 5.40
N ALA A 334 -5.84 6.18 5.83
CA ALA A 334 -6.89 5.60 6.66
C ALA A 334 -7.04 6.35 8.00
N LYS A 335 -5.93 6.84 8.56
CA LYS A 335 -5.94 7.59 9.82
C LYS A 335 -6.39 9.04 9.67
N PHE A 336 -5.79 9.79 8.72
CA PHE A 336 -5.96 11.24 8.65
C PHE A 336 -6.96 11.70 7.60
N ARG A 337 -7.22 10.89 6.57
CA ARG A 337 -8.15 11.20 5.47
C ARG A 337 -8.95 9.95 5.06
N PRO A 338 -9.69 9.30 5.99
CA PRO A 338 -10.42 8.07 5.69
C PRO A 338 -11.47 8.30 4.58
N PRO A 339 -11.79 7.26 3.79
CA PRO A 339 -12.87 7.36 2.81
C PRO A 339 -14.21 7.54 3.53
N THR A 340 -15.12 8.28 2.91
CA THR A 340 -16.47 8.47 3.45
C THR A 340 -17.39 7.31 3.08
N ASP A 341 -18.46 7.08 3.85
CA ASP A 341 -19.46 6.04 3.54
C ASP A 341 -20.06 6.20 2.13
N LYS A 342 -20.19 7.44 1.64
CA LYS A 342 -20.65 7.71 0.27
C LYS A 342 -19.74 7.10 -0.79
N MET A 343 -18.43 6.98 -0.50
CA MET A 343 -17.43 6.39 -1.38
C MET A 343 -17.34 4.87 -1.17
N ILE A 344 -17.51 4.39 0.06
CA ILE A 344 -17.42 2.96 0.41
C ILE A 344 -18.66 2.18 -0.05
N ARG A 345 -19.86 2.74 0.14
CA ARG A 345 -21.12 2.02 -0.10
C ARG A 345 -21.31 1.50 -1.53
N PRO A 346 -20.94 2.23 -2.61
CA PRO A 346 -20.97 1.69 -3.97
C PRO A 346 -20.03 0.50 -4.17
N LEU A 347 -18.81 0.56 -3.60
CA LEU A 347 -17.84 -0.55 -3.63
C LEU A 347 -18.39 -1.76 -2.88
N PHE A 348 -18.94 -1.56 -1.69
CA PHE A 348 -19.57 -2.62 -0.90
C PHE A 348 -20.67 -3.33 -1.70
N LYS A 349 -21.62 -2.56 -2.27
CA LYS A 349 -22.69 -3.12 -3.11
C LYS A 349 -22.16 -3.88 -4.32
N HIS A 350 -21.13 -3.36 -4.97
CA HIS A 350 -20.50 -4.04 -6.11
C HIS A 350 -19.95 -5.42 -5.72
N PHE A 351 -19.18 -5.49 -4.63
CA PHE A 351 -18.62 -6.76 -4.16
C PHE A 351 -19.70 -7.72 -3.64
N GLN A 352 -20.73 -7.20 -2.98
CA GLN A 352 -21.89 -7.97 -2.57
C GLN A 352 -22.60 -8.62 -3.77
N GLU A 353 -22.83 -7.86 -4.85
CA GLU A 353 -23.40 -8.38 -6.09
C GLU A 353 -22.51 -9.43 -6.76
N LEU A 354 -21.19 -9.21 -6.81
CA LEU A 354 -20.25 -10.20 -7.37
C LEU A 354 -20.31 -11.52 -6.60
N LEU A 355 -20.33 -11.46 -5.27
CA LEU A 355 -20.46 -12.64 -4.41
C LEU A 355 -21.81 -13.34 -4.61
N GLN A 356 -22.91 -12.58 -4.71
CA GLN A 356 -24.24 -13.14 -4.96
C GLN A 356 -24.32 -13.88 -6.31
N VAL A 357 -23.77 -13.27 -7.37
CA VAL A 357 -23.78 -13.88 -8.70
C VAL A 357 -22.89 -15.12 -8.74
N TYR A 358 -21.73 -15.09 -8.08
CA TYR A 358 -20.89 -16.27 -7.90
C TYR A 358 -21.66 -17.42 -7.25
N LEU A 359 -22.34 -17.15 -6.12
CA LEU A 359 -23.10 -18.17 -5.40
C LEU A 359 -24.28 -18.74 -6.21
N ALA A 360 -25.00 -17.88 -6.94
CA ALA A 360 -26.09 -18.30 -7.83
C ALA A 360 -25.59 -19.11 -9.05
N GLY A 361 -24.32 -18.91 -9.41
CA GLY A 361 -23.63 -19.60 -10.51
C GLY A 361 -22.87 -20.85 -10.09
N MET A 362 -22.77 -21.18 -8.80
CA MET A 362 -21.99 -22.34 -8.33
C MET A 362 -22.40 -23.63 -9.05
N GLY A 363 -21.41 -24.38 -9.55
CA GLY A 363 -21.61 -25.58 -10.36
C GLY A 363 -21.77 -25.33 -11.87
N LYS A 364 -21.74 -24.07 -12.34
CA LYS A 364 -21.78 -23.70 -13.76
C LYS A 364 -20.42 -23.20 -14.24
N GLN A 365 -20.11 -23.38 -15.53
CA GLN A 365 -18.88 -22.86 -16.15
C GLN A 365 -18.75 -21.33 -16.03
N SER A 366 -19.86 -20.60 -16.01
CA SER A 366 -19.87 -19.14 -15.84
C SER A 366 -19.29 -18.67 -14.50
N ALA A 367 -19.21 -19.54 -13.47
CA ALA A 367 -18.65 -19.19 -12.17
C ALA A 367 -17.14 -18.91 -12.22
N ALA A 368 -16.40 -19.50 -13.18
CA ALA A 368 -14.95 -19.35 -13.27
C ALA A 368 -14.49 -17.89 -13.44
N LEU A 369 -15.21 -17.12 -14.27
CA LEU A 369 -14.95 -15.69 -14.47
C LEU A 369 -15.16 -14.85 -13.19
N TYR A 370 -16.08 -15.28 -12.32
CA TYR A 370 -16.29 -14.61 -11.03
C TYR A 370 -15.25 -15.02 -10.00
N VAL A 371 -14.78 -16.26 -10.03
CA VAL A 371 -13.69 -16.72 -9.15
C VAL A 371 -12.43 -15.89 -9.37
N GLU A 372 -12.02 -15.68 -10.61
CA GLU A 372 -10.84 -14.85 -10.93
C GLU A 372 -11.00 -13.43 -10.39
N ARG A 373 -12.14 -12.79 -10.67
CA ARG A 373 -12.42 -11.41 -10.21
C ARG A 373 -12.49 -11.28 -8.68
N LEU A 374 -13.12 -12.24 -8.00
CA LEU A 374 -13.22 -12.26 -6.55
C LEU A 374 -11.86 -12.53 -5.91
N ASN A 375 -11.03 -13.39 -6.54
CA ASN A 375 -9.68 -13.68 -6.05
C ASN A 375 -8.76 -12.46 -6.18
N SER A 376 -8.82 -11.73 -7.30
CA SER A 376 -8.07 -10.47 -7.49
C SER A 376 -8.50 -9.32 -6.57
N ASN A 377 -9.61 -9.49 -5.84
CA ASN A 377 -10.13 -8.52 -4.88
C ASN A 377 -10.34 -9.14 -3.49
N TYR A 378 -9.69 -10.26 -3.18
CA TYR A 378 -9.95 -11.01 -1.96
C TYR A 378 -9.80 -10.14 -0.70
N THR A 379 -8.69 -9.43 -0.59
CA THR A 379 -8.38 -8.55 0.54
C THR A 379 -9.20 -7.25 0.48
N ASN A 380 -9.47 -6.73 -0.71
CA ASN A 380 -10.40 -5.60 -0.90
C ASN A 380 -11.80 -5.91 -0.33
N ILE A 381 -12.35 -7.08 -0.67
CA ILE A 381 -13.66 -7.54 -0.21
C ILE A 381 -13.64 -7.74 1.31
N SER A 382 -12.62 -8.42 1.83
CA SER A 382 -12.44 -8.63 3.27
C SER A 382 -12.45 -7.30 4.03
N ASN A 383 -11.66 -6.33 3.59
CA ASN A 383 -11.53 -5.03 4.25
C ASN A 383 -12.82 -4.21 4.20
N ILE A 384 -13.49 -4.17 3.03
CA ILE A 384 -14.74 -3.42 2.88
C ILE A 384 -15.86 -4.02 3.73
N ILE A 385 -15.98 -5.35 3.77
CA ILE A 385 -16.95 -6.01 4.65
C ILE A 385 -16.65 -5.68 6.11
N GLN A 386 -15.38 -5.77 6.52
CA GLN A 386 -14.98 -5.50 7.90
C GLN A 386 -15.26 -4.06 8.36
N ASN A 387 -15.25 -3.09 7.44
CA ASN A 387 -15.60 -1.70 7.73
C ASN A 387 -17.07 -1.57 8.23
N GLY A 388 -18.00 -2.33 7.66
CA GLY A 388 -19.41 -2.34 8.09
C GLY A 388 -19.74 -3.25 9.28
N LEU A 389 -18.75 -4.01 9.79
CA LEU A 389 -18.93 -4.94 10.93
C LEU A 389 -18.62 -4.27 12.27
N HIS A 390 -19.47 -3.35 12.69
CA HIS A 390 -19.46 -2.78 14.04
C HIS A 390 -20.88 -2.38 14.50
N PRO A 391 -21.15 -2.34 15.82
CA PRO A 391 -22.48 -2.00 16.33
C PRO A 391 -22.91 -0.60 15.88
N GLY A 392 -24.18 -0.46 15.46
CA GLY A 392 -24.75 0.82 15.03
C GLY A 392 -24.46 1.23 13.59
N HIS A 393 -23.69 0.45 12.82
CA HIS A 393 -23.47 0.73 11.40
C HIS A 393 -24.77 0.53 10.59
N PRO A 394 -25.16 1.47 9.71
CA PRO A 394 -26.42 1.38 8.95
C PRO A 394 -26.55 0.13 8.07
N ASP A 395 -25.43 -0.32 7.50
CA ASP A 395 -25.38 -1.48 6.61
C ASP A 395 -24.85 -2.75 7.36
N LEU A 396 -25.01 -2.85 8.70
CA LEU A 396 -24.53 -4.00 9.49
C LEU A 396 -25.16 -5.33 9.03
N ALA A 397 -26.47 -5.35 8.80
CA ALA A 397 -27.19 -6.54 8.33
C ALA A 397 -26.67 -7.01 6.96
N ASP A 398 -26.50 -6.08 6.03
CA ASP A 398 -25.92 -6.35 4.72
C ASP A 398 -24.48 -6.86 4.85
N SER A 399 -23.69 -6.29 5.76
CA SER A 399 -22.31 -6.70 6.02
C SER A 399 -22.23 -8.13 6.56
N ILE A 400 -23.13 -8.53 7.46
CA ILE A 400 -23.26 -9.91 7.96
C ILE A 400 -23.62 -10.87 6.81
N SER A 401 -24.61 -10.49 5.99
CA SER A 401 -25.02 -11.29 4.82
C SER A 401 -23.88 -11.45 3.80
N CYS A 402 -23.21 -10.35 3.47
CA CYS A 402 -22.05 -10.33 2.58
C CYS A 402 -20.89 -11.17 3.14
N THR A 403 -20.66 -11.13 4.45
CA THR A 403 -19.67 -11.97 5.12
C THR A 403 -19.95 -13.45 4.93
N SER A 404 -21.22 -13.89 5.08
CA SER A 404 -21.62 -15.28 4.81
C SER A 404 -21.24 -15.72 3.39
N HIS A 405 -21.49 -14.85 2.40
CA HIS A 405 -21.15 -15.14 1.02
C HIS A 405 -19.64 -15.19 0.78
N PHE A 406 -18.91 -14.22 1.34
CA PHE A 406 -17.46 -14.14 1.23
C PHE A 406 -16.78 -15.37 1.86
N ILE A 407 -17.25 -15.83 3.01
CA ILE A 407 -16.68 -17.01 3.66
C ILE A 407 -16.90 -18.27 2.81
N ARG A 408 -18.06 -18.43 2.17
CA ARG A 408 -18.30 -19.56 1.25
C ARG A 408 -17.34 -19.54 0.06
N PHE A 409 -17.10 -18.36 -0.50
CA PHE A 409 -16.10 -18.19 -1.56
C PHE A 409 -14.70 -18.51 -1.06
N SER A 410 -14.29 -17.93 0.07
CA SER A 410 -12.98 -18.13 0.69
C SER A 410 -12.71 -19.62 1.00
N ALA A 411 -13.70 -20.33 1.55
CA ALA A 411 -13.60 -21.76 1.80
C ALA A 411 -13.48 -22.58 0.49
N ALA A 412 -14.12 -22.15 -0.60
CA ALA A 412 -14.03 -22.84 -1.89
C ALA A 412 -12.64 -22.71 -2.55
N ILE A 413 -11.89 -21.66 -2.20
CA ILE A 413 -10.50 -21.47 -2.67
C ILE A 413 -9.45 -21.90 -1.63
N GLY A 414 -9.86 -22.49 -0.51
CA GLY A 414 -8.96 -23.05 0.50
C GLY A 414 -8.41 -22.07 1.55
N ASN A 415 -9.00 -20.88 1.67
CA ASN A 415 -8.54 -19.85 2.62
C ASN A 415 -9.24 -19.94 3.99
N GLU A 416 -8.50 -19.56 5.05
CA GLU A 416 -9.04 -19.49 6.41
C GLU A 416 -9.82 -18.18 6.67
N VAL A 417 -10.87 -18.30 7.48
CA VAL A 417 -11.85 -17.22 7.74
C VAL A 417 -12.27 -17.11 9.20
N MET A 418 -11.63 -17.87 10.10
CA MET A 418 -12.07 -17.99 11.49
C MET A 418 -12.13 -16.64 12.25
N PRO A 419 -11.17 -15.70 12.10
CA PRO A 419 -11.27 -14.40 12.76
C PRO A 419 -12.53 -13.62 12.34
N LEU A 420 -12.87 -13.65 11.05
CA LEU A 420 -14.04 -12.95 10.52
C LEU A 420 -15.35 -13.62 10.99
N VAL A 421 -15.39 -14.95 11.05
CA VAL A 421 -16.52 -15.71 11.61
C VAL A 421 -16.77 -15.32 13.06
N ASN A 422 -15.73 -15.31 13.90
CA ASN A 422 -15.84 -14.97 15.32
C ASN A 422 -16.32 -13.52 15.52
N LYS A 423 -15.83 -12.59 14.69
CA LYS A 423 -16.28 -11.20 14.70
C LYS A 423 -17.77 -11.07 14.33
N VAL A 424 -18.26 -11.84 13.37
CA VAL A 424 -19.70 -11.82 13.07
C VAL A 424 -20.53 -12.41 14.19
N ILE A 425 -20.11 -13.54 14.78
CA ILE A 425 -20.82 -14.19 15.89
C ILE A 425 -21.03 -13.20 17.05
N SER A 426 -20.02 -12.41 17.42
CA SER A 426 -20.15 -11.41 18.47
C SER A 426 -21.07 -10.23 18.10
N LEU A 427 -21.29 -9.98 16.81
CA LEU A 427 -22.15 -8.92 16.30
C LEU A 427 -23.59 -9.36 16.00
N LEU A 428 -23.86 -10.67 15.92
CA LEU A 428 -25.21 -11.19 15.67
C LEU A 428 -26.25 -10.60 16.63
N PRO A 429 -26.02 -10.47 17.95
CA PRO A 429 -27.03 -9.87 18.83
C PRO A 429 -27.39 -8.43 18.48
N HIS A 430 -26.46 -7.67 17.88
CA HIS A 430 -26.60 -6.23 17.61
C HIS A 430 -27.26 -5.87 16.28
N SER A 431 -27.43 -6.80 15.35
CA SER A 431 -28.18 -6.52 14.12
C SER A 431 -29.69 -6.39 14.42
N GLU A 432 -30.46 -5.67 13.64
CA GLU A 432 -31.94 -5.66 13.78
C GLU A 432 -32.60 -6.63 12.80
N ASP A 433 -31.84 -7.10 11.80
CA ASP A 433 -32.33 -8.01 10.78
C ASP A 433 -32.24 -9.47 11.27
N HIS A 434 -33.37 -9.98 11.74
CA HIS A 434 -33.50 -11.38 12.16
C HIS A 434 -33.17 -12.37 11.05
N ARG A 435 -33.47 -12.06 9.77
CA ARG A 435 -33.22 -12.94 8.63
C ARG A 435 -31.73 -13.05 8.34
N ALA A 436 -31.02 -11.92 8.37
CA ALA A 436 -29.57 -11.90 8.19
C ALA A 436 -28.86 -12.73 9.28
N LYS A 437 -29.23 -12.55 10.55
CA LYS A 437 -28.66 -13.31 11.67
C LYS A 437 -28.93 -14.80 11.57
N ALA A 438 -30.20 -15.18 11.37
CA ALA A 438 -30.60 -16.57 11.26
C ALA A 438 -29.89 -17.24 10.07
N SER A 439 -29.87 -16.60 8.91
CA SER A 439 -29.20 -17.14 7.72
C SER A 439 -27.70 -17.37 7.94
N PHE A 440 -27.02 -16.46 8.63
CA PHE A 440 -25.61 -16.61 8.98
C PHE A 440 -25.41 -17.79 9.94
N ALA A 441 -26.20 -17.87 11.01
CA ALA A 441 -26.08 -18.95 11.98
C ALA A 441 -26.43 -20.32 11.36
N VAL A 442 -27.47 -20.41 10.54
CA VAL A 442 -27.81 -21.64 9.79
C VAL A 442 -26.65 -22.09 8.91
N TRP A 443 -25.98 -21.15 8.23
CA TRP A 443 -24.79 -21.45 7.44
C TRP A 443 -23.61 -21.91 8.29
N LEU A 444 -23.38 -21.33 9.47
CA LEU A 444 -22.25 -21.68 10.34
C LEU A 444 -22.24 -23.18 10.68
N PHE A 445 -23.42 -23.77 10.89
CA PHE A 445 -23.59 -25.20 11.17
C PHE A 445 -23.61 -26.10 9.91
N SER A 446 -23.40 -25.56 8.71
CA SER A 446 -23.40 -26.36 7.47
C SER A 446 -22.16 -27.25 7.29
N GLY A 447 -21.11 -27.03 8.09
CA GLY A 447 -19.88 -27.82 8.15
C GLY A 447 -19.66 -28.50 9.50
N GLN A 448 -18.63 -29.36 9.60
CA GLN A 448 -18.21 -30.03 10.85
C GLN A 448 -17.15 -29.23 11.64
N ARG A 449 -17.17 -27.90 11.53
CA ARG A 449 -16.20 -27.04 12.24
C ARG A 449 -16.57 -27.02 13.71
N LEU A 450 -15.63 -27.28 14.62
CA LEU A 450 -15.91 -27.23 16.05
C LEU A 450 -16.23 -25.79 16.48
N ILE A 451 -17.44 -25.55 16.96
CA ILE A 451 -17.87 -24.25 17.49
C ILE A 451 -17.80 -24.34 19.02
N PRO A 452 -17.05 -23.46 19.71
CA PRO A 452 -17.03 -23.44 21.17
C PRO A 452 -18.42 -23.09 21.73
N HIS A 453 -18.91 -23.88 22.69
CA HIS A 453 -20.20 -23.65 23.37
C HIS A 453 -21.39 -23.43 22.40
N PRO A 454 -21.67 -24.38 21.49
CA PRO A 454 -22.65 -24.19 20.42
C PRO A 454 -24.08 -24.07 20.93
N GLU A 455 -24.37 -24.52 22.16
CA GLU A 455 -25.73 -24.62 22.71
C GLU A 455 -26.43 -23.26 22.78
N ALA A 456 -25.71 -22.22 23.22
CA ALA A 456 -26.24 -20.86 23.33
C ALA A 456 -26.60 -20.29 21.95
N LEU A 457 -25.74 -20.51 20.95
CA LEU A 457 -25.97 -20.04 19.59
C LEU A 457 -27.10 -20.83 18.91
N ILE A 458 -27.21 -22.15 19.16
CA ILE A 458 -28.33 -22.97 18.67
C ILE A 458 -29.65 -22.46 19.21
N ALA A 459 -29.75 -22.23 20.53
CA ALA A 459 -30.97 -21.73 21.16
C ALA A 459 -31.41 -20.38 20.59
N GLN A 460 -30.47 -19.43 20.45
CA GLN A 460 -30.74 -18.13 19.83
C GLN A 460 -31.17 -18.26 18.37
N THR A 461 -30.53 -19.15 17.60
CA THR A 461 -30.88 -19.38 16.19
C THR A 461 -32.29 -19.91 16.04
N LEU A 462 -32.71 -20.85 16.89
CA LEU A 462 -34.09 -21.36 16.90
C LEU A 462 -35.11 -20.28 17.24
N GLU A 463 -34.79 -19.39 18.18
CA GLU A 463 -35.63 -18.24 18.51
C GLU A 463 -35.75 -17.28 17.31
N TRP A 464 -34.65 -16.97 16.64
CA TRP A 464 -34.67 -16.13 15.44
C TRP A 464 -35.47 -16.78 14.31
N LEU A 465 -35.29 -18.09 14.06
CA LEU A 465 -36.04 -18.82 13.04
C LEU A 465 -37.54 -18.85 13.33
N LYS A 466 -37.93 -19.04 14.58
CA LYS A 466 -39.32 -18.99 15.02
C LYS A 466 -39.95 -17.62 14.77
N ASN A 467 -39.21 -16.54 14.99
CA ASN A 467 -39.69 -15.17 14.73
C ASN A 467 -39.79 -14.85 13.23
N LEU A 468 -39.05 -15.56 12.37
CA LEU A 468 -39.06 -15.36 10.92
C LEU A 468 -40.18 -16.09 10.19
N ASP A 469 -40.77 -17.12 10.81
CA ASP A 469 -41.77 -18.00 10.21
C ASP A 469 -41.33 -18.55 8.84
N ASP A 470 -40.07 -18.99 8.75
CA ASP A 470 -39.44 -19.54 7.54
C ASP A 470 -39.13 -21.04 7.74
N PRO A 471 -40.11 -21.93 7.49
CA PRO A 471 -39.98 -23.36 7.78
C PRO A 471 -38.91 -24.05 6.91
N ASP A 472 -38.60 -23.50 5.74
CA ASP A 472 -37.54 -24.02 4.86
C ASP A 472 -36.15 -23.75 5.44
N LEU A 473 -35.95 -22.54 5.96
CA LEU A 473 -34.70 -22.17 6.62
C LEU A 473 -34.54 -22.95 7.94
N GLU A 474 -35.62 -23.16 8.69
CA GLU A 474 -35.60 -23.99 9.91
C GLU A 474 -35.31 -25.47 9.60
N ALA A 475 -35.92 -26.03 8.55
CA ALA A 475 -35.64 -27.41 8.13
C ALA A 475 -34.18 -27.60 7.71
N THR A 476 -33.63 -26.58 7.02
CA THR A 476 -32.21 -26.52 6.65
C THR A 476 -31.33 -26.46 7.90
N PHE A 477 -31.73 -25.70 8.91
CA PHE A 477 -30.98 -25.58 10.16
C PHE A 477 -30.87 -26.92 10.90
N TYR A 478 -31.98 -27.61 11.11
CA TYR A 478 -31.96 -28.94 11.73
C TYR A 478 -31.11 -29.94 10.94
N THR A 479 -31.20 -29.90 9.61
CA THR A 479 -30.37 -30.74 8.75
C THR A 479 -28.88 -30.42 8.87
N ASN A 480 -28.54 -29.15 9.10
CA ASN A 480 -27.18 -28.67 9.38
C ASN A 480 -26.67 -29.09 10.76
N LEU A 481 -27.48 -28.96 11.82
CA LEU A 481 -27.14 -29.48 13.14
C LEU A 481 -26.88 -30.99 13.11
N GLY A 482 -27.69 -31.74 12.35
CA GLY A 482 -27.45 -33.17 12.20
C GLY A 482 -26.09 -33.50 11.60
N TYR A 483 -25.66 -32.75 10.58
CA TYR A 483 -24.31 -32.90 10.01
C TYR A 483 -23.21 -32.43 10.96
N TYR A 484 -23.40 -31.32 11.66
CA TYR A 484 -22.46 -30.83 12.67
C TYR A 484 -22.21 -31.89 13.76
N TYR A 485 -23.28 -32.44 14.34
CA TYR A 485 -23.18 -33.45 15.39
C TYR A 485 -22.74 -34.83 14.91
N SER A 486 -22.74 -35.11 13.61
CA SER A 486 -22.32 -36.42 13.10
C SER A 486 -20.86 -36.80 13.40
N GLY A 487 -20.01 -35.82 13.73
CA GLY A 487 -18.65 -36.06 14.22
C GLY A 487 -18.50 -36.02 15.74
N LEU A 488 -19.58 -35.74 16.48
CA LEU A 488 -19.55 -35.42 17.93
C LEU A 488 -20.50 -36.31 18.74
N ASP A 489 -21.76 -36.45 18.30
CA ASP A 489 -22.84 -37.19 18.96
C ASP A 489 -23.80 -37.73 17.89
N ILE A 490 -23.67 -39.03 17.59
CA ILE A 490 -24.46 -39.73 16.58
C ILE A 490 -25.97 -39.73 16.89
N PRO A 491 -26.44 -40.08 18.11
CA PRO A 491 -27.84 -39.95 18.48
C PRO A 491 -28.42 -38.55 18.23
N ALA A 492 -27.70 -37.49 18.63
CA ALA A 492 -28.12 -36.11 18.37
C ALA A 492 -28.16 -35.81 16.85
N ALA A 493 -27.17 -36.29 16.11
CA ALA A 493 -27.08 -36.13 14.66
C ALA A 493 -28.31 -36.70 13.93
N LEU A 494 -28.69 -37.94 14.25
CA LEU A 494 -29.86 -38.61 13.70
C LEU A 494 -31.16 -37.89 14.07
N LYS A 495 -31.30 -37.45 15.33
CA LYS A 495 -32.47 -36.70 15.81
C LYS A 495 -32.66 -35.41 15.01
N TYR A 496 -31.62 -34.58 14.87
CA TYR A 496 -31.72 -33.32 14.16
C TYR A 496 -32.00 -33.51 12.67
N CYS A 497 -31.34 -34.45 11.98
CA CYS A 497 -31.67 -34.72 10.59
C CYS A 497 -33.11 -35.23 10.40
N GLN A 498 -33.66 -36.01 11.34
CA GLN A 498 -35.08 -36.43 11.29
C GLN A 498 -36.03 -35.24 11.48
N MET A 499 -35.74 -34.33 12.41
CA MET A 499 -36.52 -33.09 12.59
C MET A 499 -36.54 -32.25 11.30
N GLY A 500 -35.37 -32.06 10.68
CA GLY A 500 -35.25 -31.36 9.39
C GLY A 500 -36.04 -32.04 8.28
N LEU A 501 -35.99 -33.37 8.18
CA LEU A 501 -36.77 -34.14 7.21
C LEU A 501 -38.29 -34.01 7.44
N SER A 502 -38.75 -34.07 8.70
CA SER A 502 -40.18 -33.94 9.02
C SER A 502 -40.72 -32.56 8.63
N LEU A 503 -39.95 -31.50 8.90
CA LEU A 503 -40.34 -30.13 8.58
C LEU A 503 -40.31 -29.88 7.05
N ALA A 504 -39.29 -30.39 6.35
CA ALA A 504 -39.24 -30.31 4.89
C ALA A 504 -40.39 -31.09 4.22
N LYS A 505 -40.89 -32.17 4.84
CA LYS A 505 -42.08 -32.91 4.37
C LYS A 505 -43.37 -32.13 4.60
N SER A 506 -43.56 -31.53 5.77
CA SER A 506 -44.80 -30.82 6.10
C SER A 506 -45.06 -29.61 5.19
N HIS A 507 -44.00 -28.99 4.64
CA HIS A 507 -44.12 -27.84 3.75
C HIS A 507 -43.78 -28.14 2.28
N GLY A 508 -43.61 -29.42 1.89
CA GLY A 508 -43.42 -29.80 0.49
C GLY A 508 -42.05 -29.43 -0.11
N ASN A 509 -41.03 -29.15 0.70
CA ASN A 509 -39.69 -28.80 0.24
C ASN A 509 -38.90 -30.05 -0.19
N ILE A 510 -39.06 -30.44 -1.46
CA ILE A 510 -38.43 -31.64 -2.04
C ILE A 510 -36.90 -31.60 -1.93
N ARG A 511 -36.28 -30.43 -2.12
CA ARG A 511 -34.82 -30.27 -2.03
C ARG A 511 -34.32 -30.48 -0.60
N GLY A 512 -35.04 -29.93 0.38
CA GLY A 512 -34.78 -30.13 1.80
C GLY A 512 -34.91 -31.59 2.21
N GLN A 513 -35.95 -32.28 1.72
CA GLN A 513 -36.15 -33.72 1.94
C GLN A 513 -34.97 -34.55 1.40
N SER A 514 -34.56 -34.28 0.16
CA SER A 514 -33.41 -34.96 -0.46
C SER A 514 -32.14 -34.77 0.34
N THR A 515 -31.86 -33.54 0.78
CA THR A 515 -30.64 -33.20 1.54
C THR A 515 -30.64 -33.88 2.91
N ALA A 516 -31.77 -33.89 3.61
CA ALA A 516 -31.90 -34.55 4.92
C ALA A 516 -31.79 -36.07 4.81
N LEU A 517 -32.37 -36.69 3.77
CA LEU A 517 -32.25 -38.12 3.50
C LEU A 517 -30.82 -38.54 3.16
N ASP A 518 -30.11 -37.75 2.35
CA ASP A 518 -28.70 -37.97 2.01
C ASP A 518 -27.83 -37.97 3.28
N ARG A 519 -27.99 -36.95 4.14
CA ARG A 519 -27.27 -36.87 5.41
C ARG A 519 -27.63 -37.99 6.37
N LEU A 520 -28.90 -38.36 6.51
CA LEU A 520 -29.32 -39.51 7.32
C LEU A 520 -28.67 -40.81 6.84
N SER A 521 -28.61 -41.00 5.52
CA SER A 521 -28.01 -42.20 4.91
C SER A 521 -26.52 -42.24 5.20
N TRP A 522 -25.83 -41.10 5.04
CA TRP A 522 -24.40 -40.98 5.32
C TRP A 522 -24.06 -41.19 6.80
N ILE A 523 -24.83 -40.61 7.73
CA ILE A 523 -24.65 -40.82 9.17
C ILE A 523 -24.86 -42.30 9.51
N LYS A 524 -25.93 -42.93 9.02
CA LYS A 524 -26.21 -44.36 9.25
C LYS A 524 -25.17 -45.29 8.65
N TRP A 525 -24.55 -44.90 7.54
CA TRP A 525 -23.48 -45.69 6.94
C TRP A 525 -22.19 -45.65 7.77
N ARG A 526 -21.94 -44.54 8.48
CA ARG A 526 -20.77 -44.36 9.36
C ARG A 526 -20.90 -45.04 10.72
N THR A 527 -22.12 -45.38 11.15
CA THR A 527 -22.45 -45.97 12.45
C THR A 527 -22.65 -47.46 12.33
#